data_AF-A0A6I1W2E2-F1
#
_entry.id   AF-A0A6I1W2E2-F1
#
_cell.length_a   1.000
_cell.length_b   1.000
_cell.length_c   1.000
_cell.angle_alpha   90.00
_cell.angle_beta   90.00
_cell.angle_gamma   90.00
#
_symmetry.space_group_name_H-M   'P 1'
#
loop_
_entity.id
_entity.type
_entity.pdbx_description
1 polymer ?
#
loop_
_entity_poly.entity_id
_entity_poly.type
_entity_poly.pdbx_seq_one_letter_code
_entity_poly.pdbx_strand_id
1 'polypeptide(L)'
;IAKLADQNSPIDVVTLAEQLDKEGQTSQVGGLGYLGELAKNTPSVANIKAYAQIVRQRATLRQLIGISTEIADSAFNPEGRTAEE
;
A
#
# COMPACT_ATOMS: atom_id res chain seq x y z
N ILE A 1 -7.44 4.21 -7.39
CA ILE A 1 -8.71 3.96 -6.63
C ILE A 1 -9.18 5.21 -5.89
N ALA A 2 -8.45 5.73 -4.89
CA ALA A 2 -8.90 6.91 -4.11
C ALA A 2 -9.33 8.10 -4.98
N LYS A 3 -8.50 8.48 -5.95
CA LYS A 3 -8.82 9.55 -6.93
C LYS A 3 -10.12 9.34 -7.69
N LEU A 4 -10.42 8.11 -8.12
CA LEU A 4 -11.67 7.80 -8.81
C LEU A 4 -12.86 7.88 -7.84
N ALA A 5 -12.67 7.43 -6.60
CA ALA A 5 -13.68 7.53 -5.54
C ALA A 5 -13.99 8.99 -5.19
N ASP A 6 -12.97 9.85 -5.05
CA ASP A 6 -13.13 11.28 -4.76
C ASP A 6 -13.88 12.02 -5.89
N GLN A 7 -13.77 11.52 -7.12
CA GLN A 7 -14.47 12.03 -8.29
C GLN A 7 -15.88 11.42 -8.46
N ASN A 8 -16.32 10.52 -7.56
CA ASN A 8 -17.51 9.69 -7.73
C ASN A 8 -17.56 8.94 -9.07
N SER A 9 -16.40 8.61 -9.63
CA SER A 9 -16.28 7.82 -10.84
C SER A 9 -16.49 6.33 -10.53
N PRO A 10 -17.11 5.56 -11.43
CA PRO A 10 -17.17 4.10 -11.31
C PRO A 10 -15.77 3.49 -11.15
N ILE A 11 -15.68 2.40 -10.39
CA ILE A 11 -14.43 1.71 -10.11
C ILE A 11 -14.59 0.24 -10.54
N ASP A 12 -14.10 -0.05 -11.73
CA ASP A 12 -13.98 -1.38 -12.33
C ASP A 12 -12.61 -1.52 -13.02
N VAL A 13 -12.34 -2.69 -13.60
CA VAL A 13 -11.04 -2.99 -14.21
C VAL A 13 -10.71 -2.04 -15.37
N VAL A 14 -11.72 -1.63 -16.15
CA VAL A 14 -11.53 -0.78 -17.34
C VAL A 14 -11.25 0.66 -16.90
N THR A 15 -12.11 1.21 -16.05
CA THR A 15 -11.97 2.58 -15.53
C THR A 15 -10.68 2.77 -14.73
N LEU A 16 -10.27 1.77 -13.96
CA LEU A 16 -8.99 1.81 -13.25
C LEU A 16 -7.80 1.75 -14.21
N ALA A 17 -7.85 0.90 -15.25
CA ALA A 17 -6.79 0.80 -16.24
C ALA A 17 -6.63 2.11 -17.03
N GLU A 18 -7.73 2.72 -17.47
CA GLU A 18 -7.70 4.04 -18.13
C GLU A 18 -7.11 5.12 -17.23
N GLN A 19 -7.44 5.10 -15.93
CA GLN A 19 -6.89 6.06 -14.98
C GLN A 19 -5.38 5.87 -14.77
N LEU A 20 -4.92 4.62 -14.68
CA LEU A 20 -3.50 4.31 -14.55
C LEU A 20 -2.71 4.65 -15.81
N ASP A 21 -3.33 4.52 -16.99
CA ASP A 21 -2.72 4.89 -18.27
C ASP A 21 -2.53 6.41 -18.38
N LYS A 22 -3.55 7.19 -18.00
CA LYS A 22 -3.47 8.65 -17.89
C LYS A 22 -2.35 9.10 -16.93
N GLU A 23 -2.01 8.29 -15.93
CA GLU A 23 -0.95 8.56 -14.96
C GLU A 23 0.41 7.97 -15.36
N GLY A 24 0.50 7.25 -16.48
CA GLY A 24 1.73 6.59 -16.95
C GLY A 24 2.17 5.43 -16.05
N GLN A 25 1.26 4.86 -15.24
CA GLN A 25 1.56 3.83 -14.24
C GLN A 25 1.24 2.40 -14.70
N THR A 26 0.59 2.22 -15.86
CA THR A 26 0.15 0.93 -16.39
C THR A 26 1.23 -0.16 -16.31
N SER A 27 2.44 0.14 -16.77
CA SER A 27 3.55 -0.82 -16.78
C SER A 27 4.06 -1.17 -15.39
N GLN A 28 4.06 -0.22 -14.45
CA GLN A 28 4.54 -0.43 -13.08
C GLN A 28 3.64 -1.37 -12.30
N VAL A 29 2.33 -1.34 -12.56
CA VAL A 29 1.34 -2.13 -11.84
C VAL A 29 1.07 -3.51 -12.45
N GLY A 30 1.72 -3.86 -13.58
CA GLY A 30 1.50 -5.13 -14.29
C GLY A 30 0.44 -5.10 -15.40
N GLY A 31 -0.11 -3.92 -15.71
CA GLY A 31 -1.04 -3.71 -16.82
C GLY A 31 -2.43 -4.32 -16.64
N LEU A 32 -3.25 -4.24 -17.70
CA LEU A 32 -4.64 -4.68 -17.70
C LEU A 32 -4.82 -6.16 -17.36
N GLY A 33 -3.89 -7.01 -17.82
CA GLY A 33 -3.92 -8.45 -17.55
C GLY A 33 -3.85 -8.76 -16.05
N TYR A 34 -2.97 -8.07 -15.33
CA TYR A 34 -2.82 -8.24 -13.88
C TYR A 34 -4.05 -7.75 -13.11
N LEU A 35 -4.64 -6.62 -13.51
CA LEU A 35 -5.89 -6.13 -12.92
C LEU A 35 -7.04 -7.13 -13.13
N GLY A 36 -7.14 -7.73 -14.32
CA GLY A 36 -8.10 -8.78 -14.62
C GLY A 36 -7.90 -10.05 -13.78
N GLU A 37 -6.65 -10.44 -13.55
CA GLU A 37 -6.32 -11.57 -12.67
C GLU A 37 -6.75 -11.32 -11.22
N LEU A 38 -6.48 -10.14 -10.67
CA LEU A 38 -6.90 -9.77 -9.32
C LEU A 38 -8.43 -9.81 -9.16
N ALA A 39 -9.17 -9.30 -10.16
CA ALA A 39 -10.62 -9.33 -10.17
C ALA A 39 -11.14 -10.78 -10.23
N LYS A 40 -10.55 -11.63 -11.08
CA LYS A 40 -10.92 -13.04 -11.23
C LYS A 40 -10.65 -13.87 -9.97
N ASN A 41 -9.52 -13.64 -9.32
CA ASN A 41 -9.09 -14.40 -8.14
C ASN A 41 -9.75 -13.92 -6.83
N THR A 42 -10.56 -12.85 -6.89
CA THR A 42 -11.29 -12.30 -5.72
C THR A 42 -12.81 -12.41 -5.94
N PRO A 43 -13.39 -13.62 -5.94
CA PRO A 43 -14.80 -13.83 -6.28
C PRO A 43 -15.79 -13.34 -5.22
N SER A 44 -15.32 -13.05 -3.99
CA SER A 44 -16.18 -12.60 -2.89
C SER A 44 -15.56 -11.46 -2.09
N VAL A 45 -16.40 -10.49 -1.76
CA VAL A 45 -16.07 -9.35 -0.89
C VAL A 45 -16.57 -9.52 0.55
N ALA A 46 -17.16 -10.68 0.88
CA ALA A 46 -17.85 -10.91 2.16
C ALA A 46 -16.98 -10.61 3.39
N ASN A 47 -15.67 -10.90 3.30
CA ASN A 47 -14.72 -10.77 4.42
C ASN A 47 -13.76 -9.59 4.29
N ILE A 48 -14.07 -8.57 3.46
CA ILE A 48 -13.14 -7.47 3.16
C ILE A 48 -12.64 -6.73 4.41
N LYS A 49 -13.51 -6.53 5.41
CA LYS A 49 -13.14 -5.89 6.68
C LYS A 49 -12.09 -6.69 7.47
N ALA A 50 -12.22 -8.02 7.49
CA ALA A 50 -11.29 -8.90 8.19
C ALA A 50 -9.91 -8.87 7.51
N TYR A 51 -9.85 -8.96 6.18
CA TYR A 51 -8.59 -8.85 5.44
C TYR A 51 -7.94 -7.47 5.60
N ALA A 52 -8.72 -6.40 5.54
CA ALA A 52 -8.22 -5.05 5.77
C ALA A 52 -7.61 -4.91 7.18
N GLN A 53 -8.23 -5.51 8.19
CA GLN A 53 -7.69 -5.52 9.55
C GLN A 53 -6.37 -6.30 9.65
N ILE A 54 -6.27 -7.46 9.00
CA ILE A 54 -5.01 -8.24 8.94
C ILE A 54 -3.89 -7.40 8.32
N VAL A 55 -4.16 -6.77 7.16
CA VAL A 55 -3.18 -5.91 6.48
C VAL A 55 -2.74 -4.75 7.38
N ARG A 56 -3.69 -4.09 8.06
CA ARG A 56 -3.41 -2.99 9.00
C ARG A 56 -2.51 -3.45 10.15
N GLN A 57 -2.84 -4.56 10.80
CA GLN A 57 -2.05 -5.11 11.90
C GLN A 57 -0.61 -5.41 11.46
N ARG A 58 -0.45 -6.06 10.30
CA ARG A 58 0.89 -6.34 9.76
C ARG A 58 1.65 -5.07 9.38
N ALA A 59 0.97 -4.05 8.87
CA ALA A 59 1.59 -2.75 8.59
C ALA A 59 2.12 -2.07 9.86
N THR A 60 1.33 -2.06 10.94
CA THR A 60 1.77 -1.49 12.23
C THR A 60 3.01 -2.21 12.77
N LEU A 61 3.06 -3.54 12.70
CA LEU A 61 4.24 -4.29 13.13
C LEU A 61 5.49 -3.95 12.29
N ARG A 62 5.33 -3.79 10.97
CA ARG A 62 6.45 -3.36 10.10
C ARG A 62 6.94 -1.95 10.45
N GLN A 63 6.04 -1.03 10.78
CA GLN A 63 6.41 0.32 11.21
C GLN A 63 7.18 0.29 12.53
N LEU A 64 6.73 -0.49 13.51
CA LEU A 64 7.45 -0.66 14.79
C LEU A 64 8.84 -1.23 14.60
N ILE A 65 9.00 -2.20 13.69
CA ILE A 65 10.31 -2.74 13.32
C ILE A 65 11.19 -1.63 12.76
N GLY A 66 10.69 -0.86 11.78
CA GLY A 66 11.44 0.24 11.18
C GLY A 66 11.92 1.26 12.22
N ILE A 67 11.02 1.73 13.10
CA ILE A 67 11.35 2.67 14.18
C ILE A 67 12.37 2.06 15.14
N SER A 68 12.22 0.79 15.50
CA SER A 68 13.16 0.12 16.41
C SER A 68 14.55 -0.01 15.79
N THR A 69 14.62 -0.27 14.47
CA THR A 69 15.87 -0.29 13.71
C THR A 69 16.50 1.10 13.67
N GLU A 70 15.73 2.15 13.36
CA GLU A 70 16.23 3.53 13.39
C GLU A 70 16.77 3.95 14.76
N ILE A 71 16.07 3.58 15.84
CA ILE A 71 16.53 3.82 17.22
C ILE A 71 17.85 3.08 17.48
N ALA A 72 17.91 1.80 17.15
CA ALA A 72 19.12 1.00 17.35
C ALA A 72 20.32 1.57 16.58
N ASP A 73 20.11 1.93 15.31
CA ASP A 73 21.14 2.51 14.45
C ASP A 73 21.65 3.85 15.02
N SER A 74 20.76 4.69 15.54
CA SER A 74 21.12 5.97 16.19
C SER A 74 21.93 5.77 17.47
N ALA A 75 21.67 4.70 18.23
CA ALA A 75 22.42 4.39 19.45
C ALA A 75 23.82 3.85 19.13
N PHE A 76 23.97 3.07 18.05
CA PHE A 76 25.28 2.60 17.59
C PHE A 76 26.11 3.70 16.93
N ASN A 77 25.47 4.64 16.23
CA ASN A 77 26.10 5.75 15.53
C ASN A 77 25.58 7.10 16.04
N PRO A 78 26.01 7.56 17.23
CA PRO A 78 25.43 8.75 17.86
C PRO A 78 25.74 10.08 17.16
N GLU A 79 26.56 10.09 16.09
CA GLU A 79 26.95 11.30 15.32
C GLU A 79 27.35 12.52 16.18
N GLY A 80 27.90 12.27 17.39
CA GLY A 80 28.34 13.32 18.32
C GLY A 80 27.29 13.75 19.36
N ARG A 81 26.10 13.16 19.39
CA ARG A 81 25.09 13.35 20.44
C ARG A 81 25.54 12.66 21.73
N THR A 82 25.43 13.35 22.87
CA THR A 82 25.74 12.76 24.17
C THR A 82 24.50 12.12 24.79
N ALA A 83 24.68 11.27 25.80
CA ALA A 83 23.56 10.60 26.47
C ALA A 83 22.68 11.57 27.28
N GLU A 84 23.09 12.82 27.46
CA GLU A 84 22.32 13.85 28.16
C GLU A 84 21.33 14.63 27.26
N GLU A 85 21.43 14.50 25.93
CA GLU A 85 20.54 15.11 24.92
C GLU A 85 19.51 14.12 24.36
#